data_AF-A0A833U4Q7-F1
#
_entry.id   AF-A0A833U4Q7-F1
#
_cell.length_a   1.000
_cell.length_b   1.000
_cell.length_c   1.000
_cell.angle_alpha   90.00
_cell.angle_beta   90.00
_cell.angle_gamma   90.00
#
_symmetry.space_group_name_H-M   'P 1'
#
loop_
_entity.id
_entity.type
_entity.pdbx_description
1 polymer ?
#
loop_
_entity_poly.entity_id
_entity_poly.type
_entity_poly.pdbx_seq_one_letter_code
_entity_poly.pdbx_strand_id
1 'polypeptide(L)'
;MSALDPYKKSNALITSRFFWMILYDTPGVIEKKMHKLDSMMMKNVRSAAINADCVLVLVDACKVPQKIDEVLEEGVGDLKDKPPTLLVLNKKDLIKPGEISKKLEWYEKFTDVDEVIPVSAKYGHGVEDIKEWVLSKLPVAPPYYPKDIVSEHPERFFVAEIVREKIFMQYRDEVPYACQVNVVSYKTRPTAKDFIQVEIVVEKNTQKIIIIGKDGKALKLLATAARLDIEDFLQKKVYLEVEVKVKENWRQDEGLLKYYGYGGKIRAL
;
A
#
# COMPACT_ATOMS: atom_id res chain seq x y z
N MET A 1 -11.86 -0.08 1.25
CA MET A 1 -10.48 -0.61 1.20
C MET A 1 -9.56 0.54 1.59
N SER A 2 -9.08 0.53 2.83
CA SER A 2 -8.12 1.50 3.35
C SER A 2 -6.84 1.42 2.53
N ALA A 3 -6.29 2.56 2.12
CA ALA A 3 -4.98 2.61 1.49
C ALA A 3 -3.92 2.14 2.51
N LEU A 4 -3.46 0.90 2.35
CA LEU A 4 -2.27 0.40 3.05
C LEU A 4 -1.04 1.15 2.54
N ASP A 5 0.00 1.24 3.37
CA ASP A 5 1.23 1.98 3.07
C ASP A 5 1.76 1.60 1.68
N PRO A 6 1.81 2.54 0.70
CA PRO A 6 2.40 2.26 -0.60
C PRO A 6 3.91 2.04 -0.50
N TYR A 7 4.50 2.06 0.69
CA TYR A 7 5.92 1.85 0.95
C TYR A 7 6.24 0.58 1.75
N LYS A 8 5.25 -0.13 2.30
CA LYS A 8 5.48 -1.35 3.10
C LYS A 8 4.68 -2.53 2.58
N LYS A 9 5.34 -3.68 2.56
CA LYS A 9 4.69 -4.96 2.29
C LYS A 9 3.64 -5.22 3.36
N SER A 10 2.39 -5.43 2.98
CA SER A 10 1.35 -5.88 3.90
C SER A 10 0.65 -7.12 3.34
N ASN A 11 0.17 -7.98 4.23
CA ASN A 11 -0.51 -9.21 3.86
C ASN A 11 -2.00 -9.07 4.20
N ALA A 12 -2.88 -9.36 3.24
CA ALA A 12 -4.31 -9.54 3.50
C ALA A 12 -4.70 -11.01 3.28
N LEU A 13 -5.54 -11.55 4.15
CA LEU A 13 -5.96 -12.96 4.10
C LEU A 13 -7.42 -13.02 3.64
N ILE A 14 -7.67 -13.74 2.54
CA ILE A 14 -9.03 -14.05 2.07
C ILE A 14 -9.24 -15.55 2.27
N THR A 15 -10.05 -15.90 3.27
CA THR A 15 -10.35 -17.29 3.63
C THR A 15 -11.79 -17.65 3.26
N SER A 16 -11.96 -18.86 2.74
CA SER A 16 -13.27 -19.49 2.52
C SER A 16 -13.26 -20.91 3.09
N ARG A 17 -14.37 -21.62 2.96
CA ARG A 17 -14.45 -23.05 3.31
C ARG A 17 -13.53 -23.90 2.44
N PHE A 18 -13.25 -23.48 1.20
CA PHE A 18 -12.58 -24.29 0.17
C PHE A 18 -11.23 -23.75 -0.31
N PHE A 19 -10.89 -22.49 -0.01
CA PHE A 19 -9.64 -21.89 -0.47
C PHE A 19 -9.09 -20.88 0.52
N TRP A 20 -7.81 -20.56 0.32
CA TRP A 20 -7.12 -19.47 1.01
C TRP A 20 -6.20 -18.71 0.05
N MET A 21 -6.38 -17.39 -0.02
CA MET A 21 -5.46 -16.47 -0.69
C MET A 21 -4.76 -15.57 0.32
N ILE A 22 -3.44 -15.41 0.14
CA ILE A 22 -2.62 -14.41 0.83
C ILE A 22 -2.27 -13.34 -0.20
N LEU A 23 -2.84 -12.15 -0.06
CA LEU A 23 -2.54 -11.02 -0.92
C LEU A 23 -1.35 -10.26 -0.37
N TYR A 24 -0.28 -10.20 -1.15
CA TYR A 24 0.86 -9.33 -0.89
C TYR A 24 0.62 -7.97 -1.52
N ASP A 25 0.28 -6.97 -0.70
CA ASP A 25 0.26 -5.60 -1.17
C ASP A 25 1.69 -5.08 -1.26
N THR A 26 2.06 -4.58 -2.44
CA THR A 26 3.40 -4.13 -2.74
C THR A 26 3.37 -2.65 -3.11
N PRO A 27 4.44 -1.90 -2.78
CA PRO A 27 4.63 -0.59 -3.36
C PRO A 27 4.44 -0.54 -4.87
N GLY A 28 3.88 0.57 -5.37
CA GLY A 28 3.87 0.82 -6.81
C GLY A 28 5.29 0.80 -7.37
N VAL A 29 5.48 0.20 -8.54
CA VAL A 29 6.80 0.13 -9.17
C VAL A 29 7.26 1.54 -9.57
N ILE A 30 8.48 1.88 -9.18
CA ILE A 30 9.06 3.21 -9.40
C ILE A 30 10.20 3.08 -10.41
N GLU A 31 9.96 3.55 -11.64
CA GLU A 31 10.92 3.50 -12.77
C GLU A 31 12.24 4.24 -12.48
N LYS A 32 12.23 5.25 -11.59
CA LYS A 32 13.42 6.02 -11.22
C LYS A 32 13.65 6.03 -9.72
N LYS A 33 14.60 5.21 -9.28
CA LYS A 33 15.08 5.15 -7.88
C LYS A 33 15.91 6.41 -7.59
N MET A 34 15.33 7.35 -6.86
CA MET A 34 15.98 8.61 -6.45
C MET A 34 16.61 8.49 -5.07
N HIS A 35 16.05 7.62 -4.23
CA HIS A 35 16.43 7.44 -2.84
C HIS A 35 16.70 5.98 -2.47
N LYS A 36 17.43 5.77 -1.36
CA LYS A 36 17.67 4.44 -0.81
C LYS A 36 16.38 3.76 -0.36
N LEU A 37 15.38 4.54 0.10
CA LEU A 37 14.00 4.07 0.32
C LEU A 37 13.44 3.38 -0.93
N ASP A 38 13.49 4.03 -2.10
CA ASP A 38 12.96 3.50 -3.36
C ASP A 38 13.63 2.16 -3.71
N SER A 39 14.95 2.08 -3.51
CA SER A 39 15.72 0.85 -3.72
C SER A 39 15.29 -0.28 -2.76
N MET A 40 14.96 0.03 -1.50
CA MET A 40 14.46 -0.93 -0.53
C MET A 40 13.02 -1.37 -0.84
N MET A 41 12.16 -0.46 -1.28
CA MET A 41 10.81 -0.80 -1.75
C MET A 41 10.88 -1.78 -2.92
N MET A 42 11.71 -1.49 -3.94
CA MET A 42 11.85 -2.37 -5.11
C MET A 42 12.49 -3.72 -4.76
N LYS A 43 13.25 -3.83 -3.66
CA LYS A 43 13.65 -5.14 -3.12
C LYS A 43 12.45 -5.89 -2.51
N ASN A 44 11.55 -5.20 -1.81
CA ASN A 44 10.34 -5.80 -1.25
C ASN A 44 9.36 -6.24 -2.33
N VAL A 45 9.18 -5.44 -3.40
CA VAL A 45 8.39 -5.83 -4.58
C VAL A 45 8.95 -7.13 -5.19
N ARG A 46 10.26 -7.17 -5.47
CA ARG A 46 10.95 -8.37 -5.98
C ARG A 46 10.78 -9.58 -5.09
N SER A 47 11.02 -9.40 -3.80
CA SER A 47 10.85 -10.49 -2.84
C SER A 47 9.39 -10.96 -2.77
N ALA A 48 8.39 -10.11 -2.96
CA ALA A 48 7.00 -10.51 -2.98
C ALA A 48 6.69 -11.33 -4.24
N ALA A 49 7.11 -10.86 -5.41
CA ALA A 49 6.86 -11.56 -6.67
C ALA A 49 7.54 -12.93 -6.76
N ILE A 50 8.79 -13.05 -6.29
CA ILE A 50 9.54 -14.33 -6.29
C ILE A 50 8.83 -15.41 -5.47
N ASN A 51 8.12 -15.02 -4.41
CA ASN A 51 7.43 -15.97 -3.52
C ASN A 51 5.93 -16.08 -3.80
N ALA A 52 5.42 -15.43 -4.86
CA ALA A 52 4.00 -15.44 -5.18
C ALA A 52 3.66 -16.57 -6.15
N ASP A 53 2.55 -17.27 -5.90
CA ASP A 53 2.02 -18.29 -6.83
C ASP A 53 1.48 -17.67 -8.12
N CYS A 54 1.05 -16.41 -8.08
CA CYS A 54 0.64 -15.61 -9.23
C CYS A 54 0.82 -14.11 -8.94
N VAL A 55 0.90 -13.31 -10.00
CA VAL A 55 1.11 -11.85 -9.94
C VAL A 55 -0.06 -11.13 -10.59
N LEU A 56 -0.53 -10.06 -9.95
CA LEU A 56 -1.55 -9.17 -10.51
C LEU A 56 -0.93 -7.81 -10.81
N VAL A 57 -0.91 -7.42 -12.08
CA VAL A 57 -0.41 -6.11 -12.52
C VAL A 57 -1.58 -5.16 -12.75
N LEU A 58 -1.74 -4.20 -11.84
CA LEU A 58 -2.82 -3.22 -11.93
C LEU A 58 -2.43 -2.04 -12.81
N VAL A 59 -3.17 -1.79 -13.88
CA VAL A 59 -2.98 -0.63 -14.75
C VAL A 59 -4.23 0.25 -14.80
N ASP A 60 -4.03 1.56 -14.96
CA ASP A 60 -5.11 2.53 -15.10
C ASP A 60 -5.60 2.55 -16.54
N ALA A 61 -6.83 2.11 -16.76
CA ALA A 61 -7.41 2.06 -18.08
C ALA A 61 -7.47 3.45 -18.73
N CYS A 62 -7.53 4.55 -17.97
CA CYS A 62 -7.65 5.90 -18.53
C CYS A 62 -6.35 6.36 -19.20
N LYS A 63 -5.21 5.75 -18.86
CA LYS A 63 -3.91 6.10 -19.39
C LYS A 63 -3.67 5.46 -20.75
N VAL A 64 -2.71 6.01 -21.50
CA VAL A 64 -2.22 5.40 -22.73
C VAL A 64 -1.57 4.05 -22.37
N PRO A 65 -1.83 2.97 -23.11
CA PRO A 65 -1.15 1.70 -22.89
C PRO A 65 0.36 1.85 -22.93
N GLN A 66 1.03 1.21 -21.98
CA GLN A 66 2.48 1.23 -21.84
C GLN A 66 2.95 -0.20 -21.65
N LYS A 67 4.18 -0.47 -22.09
CA LYS A 67 4.83 -1.74 -21.83
C LYS A 67 5.00 -1.88 -20.33
N ILE A 68 4.65 -3.03 -19.79
CA ILE A 68 4.89 -3.37 -18.38
C ILE A 68 6.14 -4.23 -18.22
N ASP A 69 6.91 -4.41 -19.31
CA ASP A 69 8.13 -5.21 -19.34
C ASP A 69 9.09 -4.75 -18.23
N GLU A 70 9.33 -3.43 -18.10
CA GLU A 70 10.17 -2.88 -17.02
C GLU A 70 9.57 -3.10 -15.63
N VAL A 71 8.24 -3.04 -15.49
CA VAL A 71 7.54 -3.29 -14.22
C VAL A 71 7.65 -4.75 -13.81
N LEU A 72 7.59 -5.66 -14.77
CA LEU A 72 7.77 -7.09 -14.59
C LEU A 72 9.24 -7.45 -14.39
N GLU A 73 10.17 -6.86 -15.12
CA GLU A 73 11.61 -7.07 -14.94
C GLU A 73 12.08 -6.53 -13.59
N GLU A 74 11.64 -5.32 -13.22
CA GLU A 74 11.97 -4.74 -11.91
C GLU A 74 11.25 -5.43 -10.76
N GLY A 75 10.03 -5.93 -10.99
CA GLY A 75 9.17 -6.53 -9.98
C GLY A 75 9.31 -8.04 -9.82
N VAL A 76 9.54 -8.78 -10.89
CA VAL A 76 9.60 -10.26 -10.97
C VAL A 76 11.04 -10.74 -11.19
N GLY A 77 11.89 -9.94 -11.87
CA GLY A 77 13.28 -10.29 -12.19
C GLY A 77 13.44 -11.27 -13.35
N ASP A 78 14.68 -11.63 -13.66
CA ASP A 78 15.05 -12.70 -14.62
C ASP A 78 14.77 -14.11 -14.02
N LEU A 79 13.56 -14.33 -13.50
CA LEU A 79 13.16 -15.65 -13.06
C LEU A 79 13.09 -16.56 -14.28
N LYS A 80 13.76 -17.72 -14.20
CA LYS A 80 13.69 -18.77 -15.24
C LYS A 80 12.25 -19.25 -15.47
N ASP A 81 11.43 -19.23 -14.41
CA ASP A 81 10.02 -19.58 -14.42
C ASP A 81 9.22 -18.39 -13.88
N LYS A 82 8.60 -17.64 -14.80
CA LYS A 82 7.75 -16.49 -14.46
C LYS A 82 6.44 -16.98 -13.85
N PRO A 83 6.00 -16.45 -12.69
CA PRO A 83 4.72 -16.82 -12.13
C PRO A 83 3.58 -16.39 -13.08
N PRO A 84 2.46 -17.14 -13.12
CA PRO A 84 1.26 -16.72 -13.83
C PRO A 84 0.93 -15.26 -13.52
N THR A 85 0.77 -14.45 -14.56
CA THR A 85 0.63 -13.00 -14.46
C THR A 85 -0.68 -12.54 -15.10
N LEU A 86 -1.53 -11.91 -14.29
CA LEU A 86 -2.78 -11.30 -14.73
C LEU A 86 -2.62 -9.79 -14.81
N LEU A 87 -2.93 -9.21 -15.97
CA LEU A 87 -3.04 -7.76 -16.12
C LEU A 87 -4.47 -7.31 -15.81
N VAL A 88 -4.62 -6.49 -14.78
CA VAL A 88 -5.90 -5.93 -14.35
C VAL A 88 -6.03 -4.51 -14.87
N LEU A 89 -6.89 -4.33 -15.87
CA LEU A 89 -7.16 -3.04 -16.50
C LEU A 89 -8.30 -2.34 -15.74
N ASN A 90 -7.94 -1.57 -14.70
CA ASN A 90 -8.91 -0.98 -13.76
C ASN A 90 -9.42 0.40 -14.22
N LYS A 91 -10.56 0.82 -13.67
CA LYS A 91 -11.32 2.04 -14.03
C LYS A 91 -12.00 1.96 -15.40
N LYS A 92 -12.44 0.76 -15.81
CA LYS A 92 -13.19 0.58 -17.06
C LYS A 92 -14.47 1.41 -17.12
N ASP A 93 -15.05 1.75 -15.97
CA ASP A 93 -16.24 2.59 -15.85
C ASP A 93 -16.07 4.02 -16.37
N LEU A 94 -14.82 4.47 -16.53
CA LEU A 94 -14.51 5.81 -17.05
C LEU A 94 -14.28 5.83 -18.56
N ILE A 95 -14.42 4.70 -19.25
CA ILE A 95 -14.01 4.51 -20.64
C ILE A 95 -15.12 3.91 -21.48
N LYS A 96 -15.18 4.33 -22.74
CA LYS A 96 -16.15 3.79 -23.70
C LYS A 96 -15.82 2.33 -24.05
N PRO A 97 -16.82 1.45 -24.23
CA PRO A 97 -16.58 0.04 -24.55
C PRO A 97 -15.62 -0.21 -25.72
N GLY A 98 -15.76 0.55 -26.82
CA GLY A 98 -14.88 0.39 -27.99
C GLY A 98 -13.43 0.83 -27.77
N GLU A 99 -13.14 1.68 -26.78
CA GLU A 99 -11.78 2.03 -26.40
C GLU A 99 -11.14 0.95 -25.51
N ILE A 100 -11.95 0.28 -24.68
CA ILE A 100 -11.48 -0.85 -23.85
C ILE A 100 -10.99 -1.98 -24.74
N SER A 101 -11.76 -2.39 -25.77
CA SER A 101 -11.36 -3.46 -26.69
C SER A 101 -10.01 -3.20 -27.35
N LYS A 102 -9.76 -1.96 -27.79
CA LYS A 102 -8.46 -1.58 -28.37
C LYS A 102 -7.30 -1.70 -27.38
N LYS A 103 -7.55 -1.41 -26.10
CA LYS A 103 -6.53 -1.53 -25.06
C LYS A 103 -6.27 -2.99 -24.69
N LEU A 104 -7.30 -3.82 -24.65
CA LEU A 104 -7.17 -5.27 -24.47
C LEU A 104 -6.28 -5.86 -25.57
N GLU A 105 -6.64 -5.64 -26.84
CA GLU A 105 -5.85 -6.10 -27.99
C GLU A 105 -4.40 -5.62 -27.94
N TRP A 106 -4.18 -4.38 -27.48
CA TRP A 106 -2.84 -3.85 -27.33
C TRP A 106 -2.06 -4.59 -26.25
N TYR A 107 -2.62 -4.78 -25.05
CA TYR A 107 -1.93 -5.46 -23.96
C TYR A 107 -1.67 -6.93 -24.29
N GLU A 108 -2.64 -7.64 -24.86
CA GLU A 108 -2.48 -9.03 -25.31
C GLU A 108 -1.36 -9.18 -26.35
N LYS A 109 -1.17 -8.18 -27.22
CA LYS A 109 -0.16 -8.22 -28.28
C LYS A 109 1.24 -7.79 -27.82
N PHE A 110 1.32 -6.81 -26.92
CA PHE A 110 2.57 -6.12 -26.59
C PHE A 110 3.10 -6.40 -25.19
N THR A 111 2.42 -7.25 -24.42
CA THR A 111 2.88 -7.69 -23.10
C THR A 111 2.84 -9.19 -22.99
N ASP A 112 3.76 -9.74 -22.22
CA ASP A 112 3.85 -11.17 -21.94
C ASP A 112 3.06 -11.47 -20.65
N VAL A 113 1.74 -11.47 -20.72
CA VAL A 113 0.85 -11.80 -19.59
C VAL A 113 -0.07 -12.95 -19.99
N ASP A 114 -0.46 -13.76 -19.01
CA ASP A 114 -1.34 -14.90 -19.26
C ASP A 114 -2.76 -14.45 -19.63
N GLU A 115 -3.24 -13.36 -19.03
CA GLU A 115 -4.60 -12.86 -19.26
C GLU A 115 -4.70 -11.36 -18.96
N VAL A 116 -5.68 -10.71 -19.60
CA VAL A 116 -6.02 -9.30 -19.38
C VAL A 116 -7.51 -9.19 -19.01
N ILE A 117 -7.81 -8.75 -17.79
CA ILE A 117 -9.19 -8.60 -17.31
C ILE A 117 -9.51 -7.12 -17.05
N PRO A 118 -10.49 -6.52 -17.77
CA PRO A 118 -10.94 -5.16 -17.52
C PRO A 118 -11.93 -5.10 -16.36
N VAL A 119 -11.66 -4.26 -15.37
CA VAL A 119 -12.48 -4.14 -14.16
C VAL A 119 -12.84 -2.72 -13.78
N SER A 120 -13.89 -2.61 -12.97
CA SER A 120 -14.14 -1.42 -12.15
C SER A 120 -14.08 -1.81 -10.69
N ALA A 121 -12.95 -1.56 -10.03
CA ALA A 121 -12.81 -1.81 -8.59
C ALA A 121 -13.81 -0.97 -7.77
N LYS A 122 -14.24 0.19 -8.30
CA LYS A 122 -15.22 1.07 -7.64
C LYS A 122 -16.61 0.44 -7.57
N TYR A 123 -17.05 -0.21 -8.65
CA TYR A 123 -18.39 -0.82 -8.75
C TYR A 123 -18.39 -2.35 -8.61
N GLY A 124 -17.21 -2.96 -8.44
CA GLY A 124 -17.05 -4.42 -8.33
C GLY A 124 -17.13 -5.19 -9.66
N HIS A 125 -17.25 -4.50 -10.80
CA HIS A 125 -17.40 -5.18 -12.09
C HIS A 125 -16.11 -5.91 -12.48
N GLY A 126 -16.20 -7.23 -12.71
CA GLY A 126 -15.09 -8.10 -13.10
C GLY A 126 -14.15 -8.51 -11.96
N VAL A 127 -14.47 -8.15 -10.71
CA VAL A 127 -13.69 -8.58 -9.54
C VAL A 127 -13.82 -10.09 -9.29
N GLU A 128 -14.98 -10.67 -9.60
CA GLU A 128 -15.16 -12.13 -9.48
C GLU A 128 -14.33 -12.87 -10.53
N ASP A 129 -14.25 -12.37 -11.77
CA ASP A 129 -13.41 -12.95 -12.83
C ASP A 129 -11.93 -12.99 -12.40
N ILE A 130 -11.43 -11.93 -11.76
CA ILE A 130 -10.07 -11.91 -11.18
C ILE A 130 -9.92 -13.03 -10.14
N LYS A 131 -10.91 -13.17 -9.25
CA LYS A 131 -10.87 -14.16 -8.18
C LYS A 131 -10.90 -15.58 -8.73
N GLU A 132 -11.75 -15.87 -9.71
CA GLU A 132 -11.79 -17.17 -10.39
C GLU A 132 -10.47 -17.48 -11.08
N TRP A 133 -9.88 -16.49 -11.76
CA TRP A 133 -8.57 -16.63 -12.36
C TRP A 133 -7.49 -16.97 -11.33
N VAL A 134 -7.41 -16.21 -10.24
CA VAL A 134 -6.42 -16.47 -9.16
C VAL A 134 -6.60 -17.87 -8.58
N LEU A 135 -7.84 -18.28 -8.28
CA LEU A 135 -8.13 -19.60 -7.74
C LEU A 135 -7.70 -20.73 -8.70
N SER A 136 -7.76 -20.51 -10.01
CA SER A 136 -7.27 -21.47 -11.02
C SER A 136 -5.76 -21.67 -11.02
N LYS A 137 -4.98 -20.70 -10.49
CA LYS A 137 -3.52 -20.72 -10.48
C LYS A 137 -2.93 -21.16 -9.13
N LEU A 138 -3.71 -21.10 -8.05
CA LEU A 138 -3.23 -21.47 -6.72
C LEU A 138 -2.99 -22.99 -6.60
N PRO A 139 -1.87 -23.40 -5.98
CA PRO A 139 -1.62 -24.79 -5.67
C PRO A 139 -2.51 -25.30 -4.53
N VAL A 140 -2.75 -26.61 -4.51
CA VAL A 140 -3.39 -27.26 -3.37
C VAL A 140 -2.38 -27.36 -2.22
N ALA A 141 -2.61 -26.62 -1.14
CA ALA A 141 -1.73 -26.57 0.01
C ALA A 141 -2.51 -26.54 1.33
N PRO A 142 -1.93 -27.03 2.45
CA PRO A 142 -2.54 -26.87 3.76
C PRO A 142 -2.61 -25.39 4.16
N PRO A 143 -3.51 -25.03 5.08
CA PRO A 143 -3.64 -23.65 5.53
C PRO A 143 -2.37 -23.15 6.23
N TYR A 144 -1.81 -22.02 5.81
CA TYR A 144 -0.57 -21.45 6.37
C TYR A 144 -0.74 -20.72 7.72
N TYR A 145 -1.92 -20.14 7.99
CA TYR A 145 -2.27 -19.48 9.27
C TYR A 145 -3.53 -20.09 9.91
N PRO A 146 -3.95 -19.64 11.11
CA PRO A 146 -5.30 -19.86 11.62
C PRO A 146 -6.36 -19.04 10.85
N LYS A 147 -7.60 -19.54 10.75
CA LYS A 147 -8.70 -18.87 10.01
C LYS A 147 -9.16 -17.54 10.61
N ASP A 148 -8.77 -17.26 11.85
CA ASP A 148 -9.28 -16.15 12.66
C ASP A 148 -8.37 -14.91 12.60
N ILE A 149 -7.24 -15.00 11.87
CA ILE A 149 -6.33 -13.87 11.68
C ILE A 149 -6.80 -13.06 10.46
N VAL A 150 -7.29 -11.84 10.71
CA VAL A 150 -7.66 -10.88 9.65
C VAL A 150 -6.44 -10.09 9.17
N SER A 151 -5.44 -9.86 10.04
CA SER A 151 -4.15 -9.26 9.70
C SER A 151 -3.08 -9.64 10.73
N GLU A 152 -1.84 -9.78 10.27
CA GLU A 152 -0.66 -10.01 11.12
C GLU A 152 -0.14 -8.73 11.79
N HIS A 153 -0.71 -7.56 11.47
CA HIS A 153 -0.19 -6.27 11.89
C HIS A 153 -0.76 -5.80 13.24
N PRO A 154 0.07 -5.28 14.17
CA PRO A 154 -0.41 -4.70 15.43
C PRO A 154 -1.31 -3.48 15.20
N GLU A 155 -2.22 -3.16 16.12
CA GLU A 155 -3.09 -1.96 16.06
C GLU A 155 -2.32 -0.67 15.74
N ARG A 156 -1.10 -0.55 16.28
CA ARG A 156 -0.20 0.59 16.04
C ARG A 156 0.13 0.80 14.57
N PHE A 157 0.25 -0.28 13.79
CA PHE A 157 0.47 -0.18 12.36
C PHE A 157 -0.72 0.54 11.70
N PHE A 158 -1.94 0.06 11.95
CA PHE A 158 -3.15 0.66 11.39
C PHE A 158 -3.35 2.12 11.82
N VAL A 159 -3.02 2.47 13.07
CA VAL A 159 -3.04 3.86 13.53
C VAL A 159 -2.09 4.74 12.70
N ALA A 160 -0.87 4.26 12.43
CA ALA A 160 0.07 4.97 11.57
C ALA A 160 -0.45 5.09 10.11
N GLU A 161 -1.06 4.02 9.58
CA GLU A 161 -1.66 4.01 8.26
C GLU A 161 -2.80 5.03 8.12
N ILE A 162 -3.70 5.10 9.10
CA ILE A 162 -4.81 6.07 9.10
C ILE A 162 -4.27 7.51 9.07
N VAL A 163 -3.24 7.81 9.88
CA VAL A 163 -2.62 9.14 9.87
C VAL A 163 -1.96 9.42 8.52
N ARG A 164 -1.23 8.46 7.95
CA ARG A 164 -0.58 8.60 6.64
C ARG A 164 -1.60 8.83 5.53
N GLU A 165 -2.73 8.12 5.54
CA GLU A 165 -3.84 8.36 4.62
C GLU A 165 -4.31 9.82 4.69
N LYS A 166 -4.46 10.38 5.91
CA LYS A 166 -4.85 11.80 6.06
C LYS A 166 -3.78 12.77 5.55
N ILE A 167 -2.49 12.43 5.66
CA ILE A 167 -1.41 13.19 5.02
C ILE A 167 -1.62 13.20 3.49
N PHE A 168 -1.87 12.04 2.88
CA PHE A 168 -2.10 11.92 1.43
C PHE A 168 -3.34 12.66 0.95
N MET A 169 -4.41 12.67 1.74
CA MET A 169 -5.64 13.38 1.38
C MET A 169 -5.50 14.90 1.51
N GLN A 170 -4.75 15.37 2.52
CA GLN A 170 -4.71 16.79 2.86
C GLN A 170 -3.60 17.55 2.12
N TYR A 171 -2.45 16.93 1.88
CA TYR A 171 -1.30 17.58 1.24
C TYR A 171 -1.10 17.09 -0.19
N ARG A 172 -0.35 17.87 -0.97
CA ARG A 172 -0.05 17.60 -2.39
C ARG A 172 1.44 17.63 -2.64
N ASP A 173 1.81 17.44 -3.90
CA ASP A 173 3.17 17.53 -4.40
C ASP A 173 4.10 16.54 -3.66
N GLU A 174 5.29 16.95 -3.25
CA GLU A 174 6.29 16.06 -2.64
C GLU A 174 6.03 15.75 -1.16
N VAL A 175 5.17 16.51 -0.48
CA VAL A 175 5.02 16.44 0.98
C VAL A 175 4.54 15.06 1.45
N PRO A 176 3.46 14.46 0.89
CA PRO A 176 3.02 13.12 1.29
C PRO A 176 4.12 12.05 1.17
N TYR A 177 4.96 12.16 0.15
CA TYR A 177 6.01 11.20 -0.17
C TYR A 177 7.30 11.40 0.65
N ALA A 178 7.40 12.49 1.41
CA ALA A 178 8.52 12.80 2.28
C ALA A 178 8.21 12.60 3.78
N CYS A 179 7.04 12.04 4.09
CA CYS A 179 6.57 11.81 5.46
C CYS A 179 6.76 10.35 5.89
N GLN A 180 7.23 10.14 7.12
CA GLN A 180 7.17 8.86 7.82
C GLN A 180 6.32 9.03 9.09
N VAL A 181 5.38 8.12 9.33
CA VAL A 181 4.51 8.16 10.50
C VAL A 181 4.89 7.05 11.49
N ASN A 182 5.15 7.43 12.73
CA ASN A 182 5.51 6.51 13.82
C ASN A 182 4.52 6.67 14.98
N VAL A 183 4.02 5.56 15.54
CA VAL A 183 3.33 5.57 16.83
C VAL A 183 4.40 5.47 17.91
N VAL A 184 4.63 6.54 18.66
CA VAL A 184 5.68 6.60 19.70
C VAL A 184 5.16 6.06 21.04
N SER A 185 3.86 6.24 21.29
CA SER A 185 3.23 5.76 22.51
C SER A 185 1.79 5.35 22.26
N TYR A 186 1.39 4.21 22.83
CA TYR A 186 0.00 3.80 22.94
C TYR A 186 -0.22 3.34 24.37
N LYS A 187 -1.08 4.04 25.12
CA LYS A 187 -1.44 3.72 26.51
C LYS A 187 -2.95 3.57 26.64
N THR A 188 -3.40 2.35 26.91
CA THR A 188 -4.81 2.08 27.24
C THR A 188 -5.16 2.65 28.60
N ARG A 189 -6.32 3.31 28.72
CA ARG A 189 -6.80 3.92 29.97
C ARG A 189 -8.22 3.45 30.28
N PRO A 190 -8.44 2.64 31.33
CA PRO A 190 -9.75 2.03 31.61
C PRO A 190 -10.91 3.03 31.78
N THR A 191 -10.64 4.21 32.33
CA THR A 191 -11.65 5.22 32.68
C THR A 191 -11.52 6.52 31.88
N ALA A 192 -10.67 6.54 30.85
CA ALA A 192 -10.40 7.73 30.07
C ALA A 192 -10.16 7.36 28.60
N LYS A 193 -9.92 8.38 27.76
CA LYS A 193 -9.51 8.14 26.38
C LYS A 193 -8.14 7.49 26.34
N ASP A 194 -7.96 6.49 25.48
CA ASP A 194 -6.65 5.91 25.22
C ASP A 194 -5.73 7.00 24.69
N PHE A 195 -4.49 7.02 25.17
CA PHE A 195 -3.51 8.01 24.76
C PHE A 195 -2.63 7.44 23.66
N ILE A 196 -2.66 8.11 22.50
CA ILE A 196 -1.87 7.73 21.33
C ILE A 196 -1.01 8.94 20.95
N GLN A 197 0.31 8.75 20.93
CA GLN A 197 1.26 9.74 20.46
C GLN A 197 1.83 9.30 19.12
N VAL A 198 1.68 10.16 18.12
CA VAL A 198 2.15 9.96 16.76
C VAL A 198 3.20 11.00 16.41
N GLU A 199 4.26 10.57 15.77
CA GLU A 199 5.31 11.40 15.21
C GLU A 199 5.24 11.35 13.68
N ILE A 200 5.15 12.52 13.05
CA ILE A 200 5.29 12.70 11.61
C ILE A 200 6.71 13.24 11.35
N VAL A 201 7.56 12.40 10.76
CA VAL A 201 8.93 12.74 10.40
C VAL A 201 8.95 13.25 8.95
N VAL A 202 9.58 14.40 8.73
CA VAL A 202 9.82 15.00 7.41
C VAL A 202 11.31 15.23 7.17
N GLU A 203 11.71 15.42 5.91
CA GLU A 203 13.11 15.65 5.56
C GLU A 203 13.56 17.10 5.73
N LYS A 204 12.67 18.07 5.48
CA LYS A 204 13.02 19.50 5.43
C LYS A 204 12.15 20.31 6.37
N ASN A 205 12.72 21.39 6.90
CA ASN A 205 11.97 22.33 7.74
C ASN A 205 10.79 22.99 6.99
N THR A 206 10.94 23.22 5.68
CA THR A 206 9.84 23.72 4.84
C THR A 206 8.64 22.78 4.83
N GLN A 207 8.86 21.46 4.75
CA GLN A 207 7.81 20.44 4.82
C GLN A 207 7.14 20.46 6.21
N LYS A 208 7.92 20.59 7.29
CA LYS A 208 7.37 20.72 8.66
C LYS A 208 6.44 21.93 8.76
N ILE A 209 6.85 23.08 8.23
CA ILE A 209 6.03 24.30 8.21
C ILE A 209 4.72 24.07 7.43
N ILE A 210 4.77 23.37 6.29
CA ILE A 210 3.58 23.03 5.50
C ILE A 210 2.63 22.12 6.29
N ILE A 211 3.14 21.09 6.96
CA ILE A 211 2.32 20.17 7.75
C ILE A 211 1.64 20.91 8.91
N ILE A 212 2.39 21.73 9.64
CA ILE A 212 1.86 22.53 10.75
C ILE A 212 0.80 23.51 10.22
N GLY A 213 1.12 24.19 9.12
CA GLY A 213 0.31 25.26 8.54
C GLY A 213 0.24 26.49 9.43
N LYS A 214 -0.43 27.53 8.94
CA LYS A 214 -0.60 28.80 9.66
C LYS A 214 -1.30 28.56 11.00
N ASP A 215 -0.68 29.00 12.09
CA ASP A 215 -1.17 28.86 13.47
C ASP A 215 -1.50 27.41 13.88
N GLY A 216 -0.88 26.41 13.26
CA GLY A 216 -1.16 24.99 13.53
C GLY A 216 -2.49 24.48 12.98
N LYS A 217 -3.20 25.28 12.16
CA LYS A 217 -4.55 24.94 11.66
C LYS A 217 -4.55 23.69 10.77
N ALA A 218 -3.53 23.53 9.93
CA ALA A 218 -3.44 22.36 9.03
C ALA A 218 -3.20 21.08 9.83
N LEU A 219 -2.27 21.11 10.79
CA LEU A 219 -2.03 19.95 11.67
C LEU A 219 -3.25 19.61 12.52
N LYS A 220 -3.98 20.61 13.01
CA LYS A 220 -5.23 20.40 13.75
C LYS A 220 -6.29 19.70 12.90
N LEU A 221 -6.45 20.10 11.64
CA LEU A 221 -7.38 19.47 10.71
C LEU A 221 -7.01 18.00 10.48
N LEU A 222 -5.73 17.74 10.19
CA LEU A 222 -5.21 16.40 9.98
C LEU A 222 -5.40 15.51 11.21
N ALA A 223 -5.00 15.99 12.38
CA ALA A 223 -5.12 15.25 13.63
C ALA A 223 -6.58 14.97 13.99
N THR A 224 -7.50 15.91 13.68
CA THR A 224 -8.93 15.71 13.92
C THR A 224 -9.49 14.63 13.02
N ALA A 225 -9.18 14.67 11.72
CA ALA A 225 -9.62 13.66 10.76
C ALA A 225 -9.05 12.27 11.10
N ALA A 226 -7.74 12.19 11.39
CA ALA A 226 -7.11 10.93 11.76
C ALA A 226 -7.67 10.35 13.06
N ARG A 227 -7.91 11.19 14.08
CA ARG A 227 -8.51 10.76 15.35
C ARG A 227 -9.89 10.14 15.15
N LEU A 228 -10.75 10.73 14.31
CA LEU A 228 -12.10 10.20 14.09
C LEU A 228 -12.05 8.78 13.49
N ASP A 229 -11.20 8.57 12.48
CA ASP A 229 -11.03 7.27 11.84
C ASP A 229 -10.34 6.25 12.76
N ILE A 230 -9.40 6.69 13.59
CA ILE A 230 -8.79 5.83 14.63
C ILE A 230 -9.83 5.40 15.67
N GLU A 231 -10.71 6.32 16.11
CA GLU A 231 -11.77 5.98 17.07
C GLU A 231 -12.75 4.98 16.49
N ASP A 232 -13.09 5.12 15.20
CA ASP A 232 -13.94 4.17 14.49
C ASP A 232 -13.23 2.82 14.33
N PHE A 233 -11.97 2.80 13.90
CA PHE A 233 -11.20 1.56 13.77
C PHE A 233 -11.06 0.80 15.10
N LEU A 234 -10.72 1.50 16.20
CA LEU A 234 -10.53 0.90 17.51
C LEU A 234 -11.83 0.67 18.28
N GLN A 235 -12.95 1.21 17.79
CA GLN A 235 -14.25 1.27 18.49
C GLN A 235 -14.13 1.84 19.92
N LYS A 236 -13.22 2.82 20.10
CA LYS A 236 -12.87 3.43 21.40
C LYS A 236 -12.55 4.90 21.24
N LYS A 237 -12.73 5.69 22.31
CA LYS A 237 -12.33 7.11 22.32
C LYS A 237 -10.84 7.25 22.57
N VAL A 238 -10.18 8.12 21.81
CA VAL A 238 -8.73 8.35 21.90
C VAL A 238 -8.39 9.82 22.06
N TYR A 239 -7.31 10.09 22.79
CA TYR A 239 -6.59 11.35 22.75
C TYR A 239 -5.39 11.14 21.83
N LEU A 240 -5.44 11.78 20.65
CA LEU A 240 -4.38 11.72 19.66
C LEU A 240 -3.49 12.95 19.79
N GLU A 241 -2.23 12.73 20.16
CA GLU A 241 -1.17 13.73 20.11
C GLU A 241 -0.35 13.53 18.84
N VAL A 242 -0.14 14.59 18.05
CA VAL A 242 0.64 14.54 16.81
C VAL A 242 1.78 15.54 16.90
N GLU A 243 3.01 15.06 16.77
CA GLU A 243 4.23 15.87 16.72
C GLU A 243 4.86 15.80 15.32
N VAL A 244 5.39 16.93 14.82
CA VAL A 244 6.11 16.98 13.54
C VAL A 244 7.59 17.22 13.79
N LYS A 245 8.44 16.28 13.36
CA LYS A 245 9.90 16.35 13.51
C LYS A 245 10.61 16.38 12.16
N VAL A 246 11.71 17.13 12.10
CA VAL A 246 12.61 17.14 10.95
C VAL A 246 13.73 16.15 11.19
N LYS A 247 13.92 15.23 10.25
CA LYS A 247 15.03 14.30 10.20
C LYS A 247 15.61 14.38 8.78
N GLU A 248 16.67 15.17 8.64
CA GLU A 248 17.28 15.42 7.34
C GLU A 248 17.71 14.13 6.67
N ASN A 249 17.40 14.00 5.38
CA ASN A 249 17.79 12.86 4.53
C ASN A 249 17.41 11.47 5.08
N TRP A 250 16.33 11.36 5.87
CA TRP A 250 15.95 10.08 6.47
C TRP A 250 15.67 8.99 5.42
N ARG A 251 15.24 9.34 4.19
CA ARG A 251 15.03 8.40 3.08
C ARG A 251 16.33 7.84 2.48
N GLN A 252 17.49 8.39 2.86
CA GLN A 252 18.81 7.90 2.47
C GLN A 252 19.52 7.15 3.61
N ASP A 253 19.06 7.31 4.85
CA ASP A 253 19.66 6.69 6.03
C ASP A 253 19.17 5.25 6.19
N GLU A 254 20.02 4.28 5.86
CA GLU A 254 19.69 2.86 5.94
C GLU A 254 19.34 2.39 7.36
N GLY A 255 19.95 2.99 8.39
CA GLY A 255 19.65 2.67 9.80
C GLY A 255 18.23 3.07 10.16
N LEU A 256 17.83 4.29 9.78
CA LEU A 256 16.46 4.77 9.96
C LEU A 256 15.46 3.97 9.12
N LEU A 257 15.79 3.65 7.87
CA LEU A 257 14.92 2.86 7.01
C LEU A 257 14.65 1.46 7.59
N LYS A 258 15.68 0.79 8.12
CA LYS A 258 15.52 -0.48 8.83
C LYS A 258 14.72 -0.31 10.13
N TYR A 259 14.96 0.76 10.87
CA TYR A 259 14.23 1.07 12.10
C TYR A 259 12.73 1.29 11.84
N TYR A 260 12.38 2.01 10.78
CA TYR A 260 10.99 2.24 10.36
C TYR A 260 10.32 1.02 9.69
N GLY A 261 11.05 -0.08 9.51
CA GLY A 261 10.49 -1.35 9.02
C GLY A 261 10.52 -1.52 7.49
N TYR A 262 11.25 -0.68 6.74
CA TYR A 262 11.39 -0.83 5.29
C TYR A 262 12.28 -2.01 4.87
N GLY A 263 13.02 -2.60 5.81
CA GLY A 263 13.88 -3.77 5.58
C GLY A 263 13.15 -5.12 5.51
N GLY A 264 11.84 -5.15 5.25
CA GLY A 264 11.06 -6.38 5.09
C GLY A 264 10.52 -6.99 6.39
N LYS A 265 10.80 -6.38 7.55
CA LYS A 265 10.14 -6.71 8.83
C LYS A 265 9.38 -5.49 9.32
N ILE A 266 8.05 -5.56 9.30
CA ILE A 266 7.23 -4.52 9.92
C ILE A 266 7.52 -4.53 11.42
N ARG A 267 8.07 -3.41 11.91
CA ARG A 267 8.18 -3.13 13.34
C ARG A 267 7.06 -2.18 13.70
N ALA A 268 6.23 -2.58 14.64
CA ALA A 268 5.43 -1.61 15.38
C ALA A 268 6.39 -0.88 16.32
N LEU A 269 6.64 0.40 16.05
CA LEU A 269 7.25 1.29 17.02
C LEU A 269 6.22 1.65 18.11
#